data_AF-A0A2R6NIF2-F1
#
_entry.id   AF-A0A2R6NIF2-F1
#
_cell.length_a   1.000
_cell.length_b   1.000
_cell.length_c   1.000
_cell.angle_alpha   90.00
_cell.angle_beta   90.00
_cell.angle_gamma   90.00
#
_symmetry.space_group_name_H-M   'P 1'
#
loop_
_entity.id
_entity.type
_entity.pdbx_description
1 polymer ?
#
loop_
_entity_poly.entity_id
_entity_poly.type
_entity_poly.pdbx_seq_one_letter_code
_entity_poly.pdbx_strand_id
1 'polypeptide(L)'
;MEIVALRAITSGEEITVPYLDPALPLQTRQSALRANYGFNCMCPLCTFQQTLGPVVPLPSDSKNIRAVEDSLCEYVTSHILQLDPYGIPPSAAETSPGSGIPSELFCLLNADYLPSLSETFSRSSHEGNYEIALASGRTLLAFYAAIYPRNYPQIGENQD
;
A
#
# COMPACT_ATOMS: atom_id res chain seq x y z
N MET A 1 -23.93 -8.56 -5.96
CA MET A 1 -22.47 -8.48 -6.13
C MET A 1 -22.24 -7.70 -7.40
N GLU A 2 -21.53 -6.59 -7.31
CA GLU A 2 -21.24 -5.70 -8.43
C GLU A 2 -19.73 -5.71 -8.69
N ILE A 3 -19.34 -5.62 -9.96
CA ILE A 3 -17.95 -5.48 -10.38
C ILE A 3 -17.80 -4.10 -10.98
N VAL A 4 -16.94 -3.29 -10.37
CA VAL A 4 -16.64 -1.92 -10.80
C VAL A 4 -15.22 -1.85 -11.33
N ALA A 5 -15.01 -1.05 -12.38
CA ALA A 5 -13.67 -0.81 -12.92
C ALA A 5 -12.97 0.26 -12.08
N LEU A 6 -11.76 -0.03 -11.59
CA LEU A 6 -10.96 0.94 -10.80
C LEU A 6 -10.24 1.98 -11.66
N ARG A 7 -10.23 1.77 -12.99
CA ARG A 7 -9.62 2.64 -14.01
C ARG A 7 -10.26 2.37 -15.38
N ALA A 8 -9.96 3.21 -16.36
CA ALA A 8 -10.30 2.94 -17.75
C ALA A 8 -9.69 1.61 -18.23
N ILE A 9 -10.47 0.84 -19.00
CA ILE A 9 -10.09 -0.46 -19.57
C ILE A 9 -10.25 -0.36 -21.09
N THR A 10 -9.19 -0.70 -21.82
CA THR A 10 -9.17 -0.64 -23.29
C THR A 10 -9.75 -1.91 -23.92
N SER A 11 -10.23 -1.83 -25.16
CA SER A 11 -10.78 -3.00 -25.87
C SER A 11 -9.71 -4.08 -26.07
N GLY A 12 -10.00 -5.31 -25.64
CA GLY A 12 -9.06 -6.44 -25.73
C GLY A 12 -8.12 -6.56 -24.52
N GLU A 13 -8.19 -5.64 -23.57
CA GLU A 13 -7.44 -5.72 -22.31
C GLU A 13 -8.03 -6.77 -21.36
N GLU A 14 -7.16 -7.51 -20.68
CA GLU A 14 -7.59 -8.49 -19.67
C GLU A 14 -8.19 -7.79 -18.44
N ILE A 15 -9.39 -8.22 -18.05
CA ILE A 15 -10.04 -7.77 -16.81
C ILE A 15 -9.49 -8.62 -15.66
N THR A 16 -8.91 -7.96 -14.65
CA THR A 16 -8.30 -8.64 -13.50
C THR A 16 -8.89 -8.13 -12.18
N VAL A 17 -8.97 -9.03 -11.20
CA VAL A 17 -9.33 -8.71 -9.81
C VAL A 17 -8.32 -9.39 -8.87
N PRO A 18 -7.94 -8.78 -7.74
CA PRO A 18 -7.05 -9.43 -6.79
C PRO A 18 -7.80 -10.49 -5.99
N TYR A 19 -7.25 -11.70 -5.92
CA TYR A 19 -7.80 -12.80 -5.11
C TYR A 19 -7.38 -12.74 -3.64
N LEU A 20 -6.34 -11.97 -3.35
CA LEU A 20 -5.74 -11.80 -2.04
C LEU A 20 -5.55 -10.32 -1.76
N ASP A 21 -5.47 -9.96 -0.50
CA ASP A 21 -5.11 -8.61 -0.07
C ASP A 21 -3.73 -8.20 -0.65
N PRO A 22 -3.64 -7.10 -1.43
CA PRO A 22 -2.38 -6.60 -1.99
C PRO A 22 -1.29 -6.33 -0.95
N ALA A 23 -1.66 -5.98 0.29
CA ALA A 23 -0.72 -5.66 1.36
C ALA A 23 -0.11 -6.89 2.07
N LEU A 24 -0.55 -8.10 1.71
CA LEU A 24 0.13 -9.30 2.18
C LEU A 24 1.58 -9.36 1.65
N PRO A 25 2.54 -9.87 2.46
CA PRO A 25 3.91 -10.07 2.01
C PRO A 25 3.99 -10.88 0.72
N LEU A 26 4.96 -10.56 -0.14
CA LEU A 26 5.15 -11.21 -1.44
C LEU A 26 5.14 -12.74 -1.32
N GLN A 27 5.91 -13.30 -0.38
CA GLN A 27 6.01 -14.74 -0.20
C GLN A 27 4.66 -15.36 0.21
N THR A 28 3.91 -14.69 1.07
CA THR A 28 2.56 -15.10 1.47
C THR A 28 1.62 -15.12 0.27
N ARG A 29 1.61 -14.05 -0.55
CA ARG A 29 0.78 -13.98 -1.77
C ARG A 29 1.15 -15.08 -2.76
N GLN A 30 2.43 -15.26 -3.08
CA GLN A 30 2.88 -16.28 -4.03
C GLN A 30 2.57 -17.70 -3.56
N SER A 31 2.77 -17.99 -2.26
CA SER A 31 2.50 -19.32 -1.70
C SER A 31 1.01 -19.64 -1.72
N ALA A 32 0.17 -18.68 -1.32
CA ALA A 32 -1.29 -18.84 -1.34
C ALA A 32 -1.83 -18.98 -2.79
N LEU A 33 -1.32 -18.19 -3.73
CA LEU A 33 -1.73 -18.29 -5.13
C LEU A 33 -1.32 -19.62 -5.76
N ARG A 34 -0.11 -20.10 -5.48
CA ARG A 34 0.35 -21.40 -5.96
C ARG A 34 -0.45 -22.55 -5.36
N ALA A 35 -0.68 -22.53 -4.04
CA ALA A 35 -1.38 -23.59 -3.33
C ALA A 35 -2.87 -23.68 -3.71
N ASN A 36 -3.55 -22.54 -3.85
CA ASN A 36 -4.99 -22.50 -4.05
C ASN A 36 -5.42 -22.39 -5.51
N TYR A 37 -4.57 -21.83 -6.38
CA TYR A 37 -4.91 -21.50 -7.77
C TYR A 37 -3.88 -21.98 -8.79
N GLY A 38 -2.74 -22.55 -8.36
CA GLY A 38 -1.78 -23.20 -9.26
C GLY A 38 -0.91 -22.26 -10.10
N PHE A 39 -0.79 -20.98 -9.76
CA PHE A 39 0.04 -20.03 -10.52
C PHE A 39 0.95 -19.15 -9.63
N ASN A 40 1.99 -18.58 -10.25
CA ASN A 40 2.81 -17.53 -9.64
C ASN A 40 2.42 -16.19 -10.24
N CYS A 41 2.13 -15.19 -9.41
CA CYS A 41 1.69 -13.88 -9.88
C CYS A 41 2.87 -13.04 -10.38
N MET A 42 2.71 -12.41 -11.54
CA MET A 42 3.70 -11.54 -12.17
C MET A 42 3.21 -10.08 -12.31
N CYS A 43 2.23 -9.68 -11.50
CA CYS A 43 1.72 -8.31 -11.54
C CYS A 43 2.82 -7.29 -11.16
N PRO A 44 2.66 -5.99 -11.51
CA PRO A 44 3.68 -4.98 -11.23
C PRO A 44 4.16 -4.93 -9.78
N LEU A 45 3.24 -5.08 -8.81
CA LEU A 45 3.59 -5.13 -7.38
C LEU A 45 4.45 -6.35 -7.02
N CYS A 46 4.12 -7.53 -7.55
CA CYS A 46 4.91 -8.74 -7.33
C CYS A 46 6.30 -8.62 -7.95
N THR A 47 6.38 -8.12 -9.18
CA THR A 47 7.66 -7.90 -9.88
C THR A 47 8.53 -6.87 -9.16
N PHE A 48 7.95 -5.76 -8.71
CA PHE A 48 8.64 -4.77 -7.89
C PHE A 48 9.19 -5.39 -6.60
N GLN A 49 8.36 -6.07 -5.80
CA GLN A 49 8.79 -6.65 -4.52
C GLN A 49 9.88 -7.72 -4.67
N GLN A 50 9.92 -8.44 -5.81
CA GLN A 50 11.00 -9.39 -6.11
C GLN A 50 12.36 -8.70 -6.28
N THR A 51 12.39 -7.41 -6.63
CA THR A 51 13.64 -6.64 -6.79
C THR A 51 14.20 -6.07 -5.49
N LEU A 52 13.42 -6.08 -4.39
CA LEU A 52 13.76 -5.37 -3.15
C LEU A 52 14.87 -6.01 -2.30
N GLY A 53 15.45 -7.13 -2.74
CA GLY A 53 16.45 -7.85 -1.96
C GLY A 53 15.87 -8.33 -0.62
N PRO A 54 16.73 -8.67 0.37
CA PRO A 54 16.27 -9.03 1.70
C PRO A 54 15.62 -7.83 2.40
N VAL A 55 14.44 -8.06 2.98
CA VAL A 55 13.70 -7.02 3.71
C VAL A 55 14.56 -6.48 4.84
N VAL A 56 14.77 -5.16 4.83
CA VAL A 56 15.49 -4.45 5.89
C VAL A 56 14.69 -4.53 7.18
N PRO A 57 15.30 -4.87 8.33
CA PRO A 57 14.58 -4.91 9.60
C PRO A 57 14.04 -3.52 9.95
N LEU A 58 12.87 -3.50 10.59
CA LEU A 58 12.32 -2.26 11.14
C LEU A 58 13.29 -1.68 12.18
N PRO A 59 13.49 -0.34 12.23
CA PRO A 59 14.30 0.27 13.28
C PRO A 59 13.77 -0.10 14.66
N SER A 60 14.66 -0.39 15.62
CA SER A 60 14.25 -0.75 16.98
C SER A 60 13.86 0.45 17.85
N ASP A 61 14.25 1.66 17.47
CA ASP A 61 13.97 2.87 18.22
C ASP A 61 12.72 3.59 17.69
N SER A 62 11.83 3.97 18.62
CA SER A 62 10.55 4.62 18.32
C SER A 62 10.68 5.93 17.53
N LYS A 63 11.76 6.71 17.71
CA LYS A 63 11.96 7.96 16.96
C LYS A 63 12.29 7.66 15.50
N ASN A 64 13.10 6.64 15.26
CA ASN A 64 13.45 6.23 13.90
C ASN A 64 12.25 5.62 13.17
N ILE A 65 11.40 4.84 13.84
CA ILE A 65 10.15 4.35 13.25
C ILE A 65 9.28 5.53 12.82
N ARG A 66 9.03 6.49 13.73
CA ARG A 66 8.23 7.68 13.42
C ARG A 66 8.78 8.48 12.25
N ALA A 67 10.10 8.66 12.18
CA ALA A 67 10.72 9.38 11.06
C ALA A 67 10.44 8.69 9.70
N VAL A 68 10.48 7.35 9.65
CA VAL A 68 10.15 6.60 8.44
C VAL A 68 8.65 6.68 8.13
N GLU A 69 7.79 6.65 9.15
CA GLU A 69 6.33 6.83 8.99
C GLU A 69 5.97 8.21 8.44
N ASP A 70 6.63 9.26 8.94
CA ASP A 70 6.50 10.64 8.46
C ASP A 70 6.94 10.73 6.99
N SER A 71 8.09 10.13 6.63
CA SER A 71 8.56 10.06 5.25
C SER A 71 7.59 9.30 4.33
N LEU A 72 6.95 8.23 4.80
CA LEU A 72 5.91 7.54 4.04
C LEU A 72 4.70 8.47 3.80
N CYS A 73 4.25 9.16 4.84
CA CYS A 73 3.12 10.08 4.73
C CYS A 73 3.42 11.22 3.74
N GLU A 74 4.61 11.81 3.81
CA GLU A 74 5.08 12.84 2.88
C GLU A 74 5.16 12.32 1.45
N TYR A 75 5.78 11.15 1.25
CA TYR A 75 5.89 10.51 -0.07
C TYR A 75 4.51 10.30 -0.70
N VAL A 76 3.57 9.70 0.05
CA VAL A 76 2.22 9.42 -0.43
C VAL A 76 1.43 10.70 -0.73
N THR A 77 1.50 11.68 0.18
CA THR A 77 0.78 12.96 0.02
C THR A 77 1.24 13.68 -1.24
N SER A 78 2.54 13.70 -1.51
CA SER A 78 3.13 14.44 -2.63
C SER A 78 3.07 13.67 -3.96
N HIS A 79 3.24 12.35 -3.96
CA HIS A 79 3.45 11.58 -5.20
C HIS A 79 2.25 10.69 -5.58
N ILE A 80 1.49 10.18 -4.59
CA ILE A 80 0.43 9.20 -4.85
C ILE A 80 -0.95 9.85 -4.80
N LEU A 81 -1.31 10.41 -3.65
CA LEU A 81 -2.60 11.08 -3.45
C LEU A 81 -2.60 12.50 -4.00
N GLN A 82 -1.42 13.12 -4.12
CA GLN A 82 -1.22 14.46 -4.68
C GLN A 82 -2.18 15.48 -4.07
N LEU A 83 -2.24 15.47 -2.75
CA LEU A 83 -2.99 16.47 -1.99
C LEU A 83 -2.29 17.83 -1.99
N ASP A 84 -1.18 17.99 -2.72
CA ASP A 84 -0.57 19.29 -3.00
C ASP A 84 -1.43 20.03 -4.04
N PRO A 85 -2.15 21.10 -3.63
CA PRO A 85 -3.01 21.85 -4.54
C PRO A 85 -2.23 22.59 -5.65
N TYR A 86 -0.90 22.61 -5.59
CA TYR A 86 -0.01 23.20 -6.60
C TYR A 86 0.84 22.16 -7.35
N GLY A 87 0.66 20.87 -7.05
CA GLY A 87 1.37 19.78 -7.70
C GLY A 87 0.96 19.62 -9.17
N ILE A 88 1.91 19.19 -10.02
CA ILE A 88 1.60 18.78 -11.39
C ILE A 88 0.95 17.40 -11.32
N PRO A 89 -0.31 17.20 -11.79
CA PRO A 89 -0.90 15.88 -11.86
C PRO A 89 -0.05 15.02 -12.81
N PRO A 90 0.31 13.78 -12.44
CA PRO A 90 1.04 12.90 -13.33
C PRO A 90 0.17 12.63 -14.54
N SER A 91 0.82 12.31 -15.66
CA SER A 91 0.09 11.76 -16.78
C SER A 91 -0.71 10.54 -16.29
N ALA A 92 -1.95 10.37 -16.75
CA ALA A 92 -2.82 9.25 -16.37
C ALA A 92 -2.18 7.86 -16.63
N ALA A 93 -1.06 7.82 -17.35
CA ALA A 93 -0.20 6.67 -17.48
C ALA A 93 0.77 6.58 -16.28
N GLU A 94 0.73 5.44 -15.58
CA GLU A 94 1.90 4.85 -14.90
C GLU A 94 2.20 5.23 -13.44
N THR A 95 1.24 5.15 -12.52
CA THR A 95 1.61 4.73 -11.14
C THR A 95 1.24 3.26 -10.96
N SER A 96 2.15 2.37 -11.35
CA SER A 96 2.02 0.95 -11.00
C SER A 96 2.14 0.80 -9.48
N PRO A 97 1.28 0.00 -8.80
CA PRO A 97 1.35 -0.17 -7.35
C PRO A 97 2.75 -0.62 -6.91
N GLY A 98 3.32 0.05 -5.91
CA GLY A 98 4.69 -0.18 -5.44
C GLY A 98 5.80 0.42 -6.30
N SER A 99 5.55 0.84 -7.54
CA SER A 99 6.58 1.44 -8.38
C SER A 99 6.96 2.83 -7.88
N GLY A 100 8.25 3.02 -7.58
CA GLY A 100 8.78 4.31 -7.13
C GLY A 100 8.76 4.54 -5.62
N ILE A 101 8.41 3.53 -4.81
CA ILE A 101 8.60 3.62 -3.34
C ILE A 101 10.10 3.79 -3.07
N PRO A 102 10.52 4.83 -2.33
CA PRO A 102 11.91 5.04 -1.94
C PRO A 102 12.46 3.90 -1.07
N SER A 103 13.75 3.61 -1.20
CA SER A 103 14.37 2.44 -0.55
C SER A 103 14.43 2.55 0.97
N GLU A 104 14.45 3.76 1.51
CA GLU A 104 14.33 4.05 2.93
C GLU A 104 12.99 3.56 3.54
N LEU A 105 11.94 3.44 2.72
CA LEU A 105 10.63 2.96 3.15
C LEU A 105 10.48 1.44 3.09
N PHE A 106 11.45 0.71 2.51
CA PHE A 106 11.33 -0.75 2.33
C PHE A 106 11.24 -1.52 3.66
N CYS A 107 11.72 -0.95 4.77
CA CYS A 107 11.58 -1.57 6.09
C CYS A 107 10.12 -1.67 6.55
N LEU A 108 9.21 -0.82 6.04
CA LEU A 108 7.78 -0.88 6.34
C LEU A 108 7.10 -2.08 5.64
N LEU A 109 7.71 -2.64 4.60
CA LEU A 109 7.20 -3.84 3.91
C LEU A 109 7.49 -5.14 4.67
N ASN A 110 8.07 -5.03 5.87
CA ASN A 110 8.23 -6.15 6.78
C ASN A 110 6.87 -6.72 7.20
N ALA A 111 6.79 -8.05 7.28
CA ALA A 111 5.55 -8.78 7.54
C ALA A 111 4.89 -8.41 8.88
N ASP A 112 5.67 -7.95 9.86
CA ASP A 112 5.16 -7.63 11.20
C ASP A 112 4.68 -6.18 11.34
N TYR A 113 5.08 -5.29 10.42
CA TYR A 113 4.82 -3.86 10.55
C TYR A 113 3.34 -3.53 10.39
N LEU A 114 2.73 -3.93 9.27
CA LEU A 114 1.33 -3.61 8.98
C LEU A 114 0.36 -4.19 10.03
N PRO A 115 0.46 -5.45 10.47
CA PRO A 115 -0.37 -5.97 11.56
C PRO A 115 -0.25 -5.15 12.85
N SER A 116 0.97 -4.75 13.22
CA SER A 116 1.22 -3.93 14.42
C SER A 116 0.60 -2.54 14.33
N LEU A 117 0.74 -1.88 13.17
CA LEU A 117 0.15 -0.57 12.90
C LEU A 117 -1.39 -0.63 12.93
N SER A 118 -1.97 -1.63 12.25
CA SER A 118 -3.41 -1.85 12.20
C SER A 118 -4.00 -2.13 13.59
N GLU A 119 -3.34 -2.95 14.40
CA GLU A 119 -3.74 -3.21 15.79
C GLU A 119 -3.67 -1.94 16.64
N THR A 120 -2.62 -1.13 16.47
CA THR A 120 -2.48 0.15 17.17
C THR A 120 -3.63 1.10 16.83
N PHE A 121 -3.98 1.22 15.55
CA PHE A 121 -5.10 2.02 15.08
C PHE A 121 -6.44 1.51 15.63
N SER A 122 -6.70 0.21 15.52
CA SER A 122 -7.93 -0.44 15.99
C SER A 122 -8.14 -0.20 17.49
N ARG A 123 -7.14 -0.56 18.31
CA ARG A 123 -7.19 -0.41 19.77
C ARG A 123 -7.40 1.05 20.18
N SER A 124 -6.61 1.98 19.63
CA SER A 124 -6.70 3.40 20.01
C SER A 124 -8.02 4.05 19.58
N SER A 125 -8.62 3.59 18.48
CA SER A 125 -9.96 4.00 18.03
C SER A 125 -11.06 3.55 18.99
N HIS A 126 -10.94 2.35 19.56
CA HIS A 126 -11.93 1.82 20.52
C HIS A 126 -11.76 2.38 21.94
N GLU A 127 -10.53 2.65 22.37
CA GLU A 127 -10.22 3.09 23.74
C GLU A 127 -10.35 4.61 23.94
N GLY A 128 -10.61 5.38 22.89
CA GLY A 128 -10.76 6.84 22.96
C GLY A 128 -9.45 7.62 22.93
N ASN A 129 -8.33 6.97 22.61
CA ASN A 129 -7.02 7.60 22.45
C ASN A 129 -6.90 8.23 21.04
N TYR A 130 -7.77 9.20 20.73
CA TYR A 130 -7.99 9.66 19.36
C TYR A 130 -6.79 10.32 18.70
N GLU A 131 -5.87 10.92 19.46
CA GLU A 131 -4.61 11.45 18.90
C GLU A 131 -3.73 10.33 18.33
N ILE A 132 -3.66 9.18 19.02
CA ILE A 132 -2.94 8.00 18.56
C ILE A 132 -3.68 7.36 17.39
N ALA A 133 -5.01 7.28 17.46
CA ALA A 133 -5.84 6.76 16.38
C ALA A 133 -5.68 7.58 15.09
N LEU A 134 -5.69 8.91 15.20
CA LEU A 134 -5.49 9.80 14.07
C LEU A 134 -4.09 9.64 13.47
N ALA A 135 -3.04 9.61 14.31
CA ALA A 135 -1.67 9.44 13.83
C ALA A 135 -1.48 8.08 13.13
N SER A 136 -1.83 6.98 13.80
CA SER A 136 -1.70 5.64 13.24
C SER A 136 -2.61 5.41 12.02
N GLY A 137 -3.82 5.98 12.02
CA GLY A 137 -4.75 5.91 10.88
C GLY A 137 -4.22 6.64 9.64
N ARG A 138 -3.56 7.79 9.82
CA ARG A 138 -2.90 8.52 8.71
C ARG A 138 -1.76 7.70 8.12
N THR A 139 -0.90 7.13 8.96
CA THR A 139 0.18 6.23 8.50
C THR A 139 -0.37 4.98 7.82
N LEU A 140 -1.46 4.41 8.35
CA LEU A 140 -2.10 3.23 7.79
C LEU A 140 -2.71 3.50 6.41
N LEU A 141 -3.40 4.64 6.24
CA LEU A 141 -3.90 5.08 4.94
C LEU A 141 -2.75 5.32 3.96
N ALA A 142 -1.66 5.94 4.42
CA ALA A 142 -0.47 6.17 3.59
C ALA A 142 0.13 4.84 3.10
N PHE A 143 0.26 3.86 4.00
CA PHE A 143 0.74 2.52 3.65
C PHE A 143 -0.18 1.87 2.60
N TYR A 144 -1.49 1.91 2.80
CA TYR A 144 -2.44 1.35 1.85
C TYR A 144 -2.37 2.06 0.49
N ALA A 145 -2.31 3.39 0.45
CA ALA A 145 -2.19 4.14 -0.79
C ALA A 145 -0.90 3.79 -1.58
N ALA A 146 0.20 3.46 -0.90
CA ALA A 146 1.44 3.04 -1.54
C ALA A 146 1.39 1.64 -2.18
N ILE A 147 0.53 0.75 -1.67
CA ILE A 147 0.53 -0.67 -2.04
C ILE A 147 -0.69 -1.07 -2.86
N TYR A 148 -1.84 -0.48 -2.57
CA TYR A 148 -3.09 -0.83 -3.23
C TYR A 148 -3.20 -0.15 -4.60
N PRO A 149 -3.91 -0.76 -5.56
CA PRO A 149 -4.31 -0.07 -6.78
C PRO A 149 -5.06 1.24 -6.46
N ARG A 150 -4.92 2.26 -7.30
CA ARG A 150 -5.75 3.48 -7.19
C ARG A 150 -7.24 3.10 -7.16
N ASN A 151 -8.02 3.86 -6.39
CA ASN A 151 -9.46 3.66 -6.18
C ASN A 151 -9.85 2.32 -5.54
N TYR A 152 -8.91 1.60 -4.93
CA TYR A 152 -9.26 0.37 -4.21
C TYR A 152 -10.14 0.70 -2.98
N PRO A 153 -11.18 -0.09 -2.67
CA PRO A 153 -12.14 0.26 -1.61
C PRO A 153 -11.51 0.64 -0.26
N GLN A 154 -10.42 -0.02 0.14
CA GLN A 154 -9.69 0.22 1.39
C GLN A 154 -9.02 1.61 1.47
N ILE A 155 -8.74 2.27 0.34
CA ILE A 155 -8.13 3.61 0.29
C ILE A 155 -9.13 4.69 -0.11
N GLY A 156 -10.41 4.32 -0.29
CA GLY A 156 -11.45 5.19 -0.82
C GLY A 156 -11.44 5.27 -2.35
N GLU A 157 -12.61 5.59 -2.90
CA GLU A 157 -12.77 5.92 -4.31
C GLU A 157 -12.64 7.44 -4.48
N ASN A 158 -11.73 7.89 -5.34
CA ASN A 158 -11.74 9.28 -5.77
C ASN A 158 -12.91 9.43 -6.76
N GLN A 159 -13.90 10.25 -6.38
CA GLN A 159 -14.97 10.65 -7.29
C GLN A 159 -14.41 11.73 -8.22
N ASP A 160 -13.79 11.30 -9.33
CA ASP A 160 -13.50 12.17 -10.47
C ASP A 160 -14.75 12.37 -11.35
#